data_AF-A0A1H0T273-F1
#
_entry.id   AF-A0A1H0T273-F1
#
_cell.length_a   1.000
_cell.length_b   1.000
_cell.length_c   1.000
_cell.angle_alpha   90.00
_cell.angle_beta   90.00
_cell.angle_gamma   90.00
#
_symmetry.space_group_name_H-M   'P 1'
#
loop_
_entity.id
_entity.type
_entity.pdbx_description
1 polymer ?
#
loop_
_entity_poly.entity_id
_entity_poly.type
_entity_poly.pdbx_seq_one_letter_code
_entity_poly.pdbx_strand_id
1 'polypeptide(L)'
;MPYNSASDASKPRKGHRLKDIPAHDPFVLTHEETNTYYLYTTGIPELTDLERNGVLTYKSKDLLEWEGPYVVFEIPDGTWANPTHGTWAPEVHQYNGNYYLFVTLHNRDAILAEPPDVWKTNHLRGTSIACSHSPEGPFELLKKDGPVPPRDFMTLDGTLYVDEDRKPWMVYCHEWIQVIDGTFEAIPLKDDLSDANGEPLHLFKASDAPWINAERKPDVKHSVYVSDGCQLYRTKGGHLVMLWSSYNNEGYVQTMARSKSGKLEGPWEQLDPLVDGDSGHGMLFRTFEGAWMLILHHPFSTPESRAKIYEVEETEDSFKIIKHRVDLDG
;
A
#
# COMPACT_ATOMS: atom_id res chain seq x y z
N MET A 1 -3.25 1.48 -25.44
CA MET A 1 -4.49 1.97 -24.84
C MET A 1 -4.53 1.40 -23.43
N PRO A 2 -4.51 2.25 -22.38
CA PRO A 2 -4.46 1.81 -20.99
C PRO A 2 -5.66 0.93 -20.61
N TYR A 3 -6.85 1.34 -21.05
CA TYR A 3 -8.08 0.58 -20.90
C TYR A 3 -8.06 -0.72 -21.70
N ASN A 4 -8.49 -1.80 -21.06
CA ASN A 4 -8.69 -3.11 -21.68
C ASN A 4 -9.85 -3.85 -21.01
N SER A 5 -10.16 -5.05 -21.50
CA SER A 5 -11.25 -5.87 -20.94
C SER A 5 -11.08 -6.31 -19.50
N ALA A 6 -9.85 -6.31 -18.96
CA ALA A 6 -9.59 -6.58 -17.55
C ALA A 6 -9.81 -5.33 -16.68
N SER A 7 -10.13 -4.18 -17.27
CA SER A 7 -10.40 -2.92 -16.57
C SER A 7 -11.83 -2.41 -16.83
N ASP A 8 -12.68 -3.23 -17.46
CA ASP A 8 -14.08 -2.94 -17.79
C ASP A 8 -14.99 -3.39 -16.64
N ALA A 9 -15.26 -2.48 -15.70
CA ALA A 9 -16.09 -2.75 -14.53
C ALA A 9 -17.58 -2.91 -14.89
N SER A 10 -18.04 -2.40 -16.03
CA SER A 10 -19.40 -2.65 -16.54
C SER A 10 -19.63 -4.08 -17.02
N LYS A 11 -18.55 -4.82 -17.34
CA LYS A 11 -18.60 -6.20 -17.86
C LYS A 11 -17.59 -7.14 -17.18
N PRO A 12 -17.74 -7.42 -15.88
CA PRO A 12 -16.85 -8.34 -15.17
C PRO A 12 -16.87 -9.72 -15.82
N ARG A 13 -15.70 -10.34 -15.97
CA ARG A 13 -15.58 -11.68 -16.58
C ARG A 13 -14.42 -12.47 -15.99
N LYS A 14 -14.44 -13.78 -16.27
CA LYS A 14 -13.36 -14.72 -15.94
C LYS A 14 -12.28 -14.73 -17.02
N GLY A 15 -11.16 -15.38 -16.71
CA GLY A 15 -10.09 -15.64 -17.68
C GLY A 15 -9.01 -14.57 -17.72
N HIS A 16 -9.00 -13.59 -16.81
CA HIS A 16 -7.94 -12.60 -16.76
C HIS A 16 -6.65 -13.20 -16.20
N ARG A 17 -5.51 -12.75 -16.72
CA ARG A 17 -4.19 -12.98 -16.15
C ARG A 17 -3.62 -11.69 -15.56
N LEU A 18 -2.64 -11.79 -14.67
CA LEU A 18 -2.01 -10.61 -14.06
C LEU A 18 -1.42 -9.65 -15.09
N LYS A 19 -0.84 -10.15 -16.20
CA LYS A 19 -0.37 -9.28 -17.30
C LYS A 19 -1.47 -8.43 -17.95
N ASP A 20 -2.73 -8.84 -17.84
CA ASP A 20 -3.85 -8.13 -18.45
C ASP A 20 -4.39 -7.06 -17.50
N ILE A 21 -4.24 -7.22 -16.19
CA ILE A 21 -4.81 -6.35 -15.15
C ILE A 21 -3.85 -5.19 -14.87
N PRO A 22 -4.18 -3.93 -15.21
CA PRO A 22 -3.42 -2.79 -14.75
C PRO A 22 -3.46 -2.73 -13.23
N ALA A 23 -2.28 -2.72 -12.61
CA ALA A 23 -2.16 -2.70 -11.16
C ALA A 23 -0.95 -1.87 -10.76
N HIS A 24 -1.20 -0.90 -9.90
CA HIS A 24 -0.20 -0.16 -9.13
C HIS A 24 -0.57 -0.41 -7.67
N ASP A 25 0.42 -0.72 -6.84
CA ASP A 25 0.22 -1.05 -5.41
C ASP A 25 -0.77 -2.20 -5.16
N PRO A 26 -0.55 -3.39 -5.77
CA PRO A 26 -1.47 -4.52 -5.63
C PRO A 26 -1.45 -5.10 -4.20
N PHE A 27 -2.63 -5.34 -3.65
CA PHE A 27 -2.79 -6.02 -2.35
C PHE A 27 -3.62 -7.29 -2.52
N VAL A 28 -3.18 -8.40 -1.92
CA VAL A 28 -3.94 -9.67 -1.93
C VAL A 28 -4.41 -10.02 -0.53
N LEU A 29 -5.73 -10.17 -0.37
CA LEU A 29 -6.35 -10.82 0.78
C LEU A 29 -6.59 -12.30 0.47
N THR A 30 -6.03 -13.18 1.30
CA THR A 30 -6.35 -14.61 1.29
C THR A 30 -7.55 -14.86 2.18
N HIS A 31 -8.69 -15.19 1.58
CA HIS A 31 -9.95 -15.40 2.28
C HIS A 31 -10.27 -16.89 2.41
N GLU A 32 -9.89 -17.46 3.56
CA GLU A 32 -10.02 -18.89 3.88
C GLU A 32 -11.47 -19.39 3.82
N GLU A 33 -12.44 -18.61 4.31
CA GLU A 33 -13.84 -19.05 4.41
C GLU A 33 -14.46 -19.43 3.06
N THR A 34 -14.03 -18.75 1.99
CA THR A 34 -14.50 -19.05 0.62
C THR A 34 -13.41 -19.67 -0.25
N ASN A 35 -12.21 -19.89 0.27
CA ASN A 35 -11.04 -20.34 -0.49
C ASN A 35 -10.82 -19.42 -1.71
N THR A 36 -10.76 -18.10 -1.50
CA THR A 36 -10.63 -17.08 -2.57
C THR A 36 -9.49 -16.10 -2.26
N TYR A 37 -8.68 -15.80 -3.26
CA TYR A 37 -7.77 -14.65 -3.25
C TYR A 37 -8.48 -13.44 -3.82
N TYR A 38 -8.46 -12.33 -3.09
CA TYR A 38 -8.98 -11.04 -3.54
C TYR A 38 -7.81 -10.09 -3.81
N LEU A 39 -7.62 -9.70 -5.07
CA LEU A 39 -6.64 -8.69 -5.48
C LEU A 39 -7.34 -7.34 -5.48
N TYR A 40 -6.82 -6.38 -4.72
CA TYR A 40 -7.28 -4.99 -4.71
C TYR A 40 -6.28 -4.10 -5.43
N THR A 41 -6.79 -3.15 -6.21
CA THR A 41 -6.01 -2.15 -6.92
C THR A 41 -6.85 -0.89 -7.13
N THR A 42 -6.19 0.21 -7.47
CA THR A 42 -6.86 1.46 -7.80
C THR A 42 -7.80 1.31 -9.00
N GLY A 43 -8.97 1.95 -8.91
CA GLY A 43 -9.88 2.15 -10.04
C GLY A 43 -9.91 3.63 -10.38
N ILE A 44 -9.23 4.02 -11.47
CA ILE A 44 -9.20 5.43 -11.93
C ILE A 44 -9.76 5.54 -13.35
N PRO A 45 -10.48 6.64 -13.69
CA PRO A 45 -11.07 6.83 -15.02
C PRO A 45 -10.09 6.72 -16.19
N GLU A 46 -8.80 6.98 -15.97
CA GLU A 46 -7.76 6.86 -17.00
C GLU A 46 -7.48 5.40 -17.42
N LEU A 47 -7.75 4.44 -16.53
CA LEU A 47 -7.50 3.01 -16.75
C LEU A 47 -8.79 2.20 -16.90
N THR A 48 -9.93 2.72 -16.44
CA THR A 48 -11.21 2.00 -16.32
C THR A 48 -12.33 2.74 -17.06
N ASP A 49 -13.54 2.18 -17.00
CA ASP A 49 -14.78 2.80 -17.47
C ASP A 49 -15.52 3.58 -16.38
N LEU A 50 -14.87 3.84 -15.23
CA LEU A 50 -15.46 4.56 -14.11
C LEU A 50 -15.50 6.07 -14.36
N GLU A 51 -16.52 6.74 -13.84
CA GLU A 51 -16.62 8.20 -13.86
C GLU A 51 -15.87 8.87 -12.70
N ARG A 52 -15.57 8.11 -11.64
CA ARG A 52 -14.95 8.57 -10.40
C ARG A 52 -13.83 7.63 -9.98
N ASN A 53 -12.92 8.11 -9.13
CA ASN A 53 -11.90 7.24 -8.54
C ASN A 53 -12.50 6.36 -7.45
N GLY A 54 -12.00 5.13 -7.38
CA GLY A 54 -12.47 4.08 -6.50
C GLY A 54 -11.45 2.96 -6.31
N VAL A 55 -11.91 1.83 -5.81
CA VAL A 55 -11.09 0.61 -5.65
C VAL A 55 -11.79 -0.54 -6.37
N LEU A 56 -11.00 -1.28 -7.13
CA LEU A 56 -11.43 -2.49 -7.81
C LEU A 56 -10.95 -3.71 -7.03
N THR A 57 -11.73 -4.79 -7.11
CA THR A 57 -11.28 -6.13 -6.71
C THR A 57 -11.37 -7.14 -7.86
N TYR A 58 -10.47 -8.11 -7.84
CA TYR A 58 -10.50 -9.31 -8.67
C TYR A 58 -10.43 -10.55 -7.79
N LYS A 59 -11.07 -11.62 -8.24
CA LYS A 59 -11.20 -12.87 -7.47
C LYS A 59 -10.45 -13.99 -8.18
N SER A 60 -9.69 -14.78 -7.42
CA SER A 60 -9.03 -15.97 -7.95
C SER A 60 -9.10 -17.14 -6.98
N LYS A 61 -9.06 -18.36 -7.52
CA LYS A 61 -8.93 -19.60 -6.75
C LYS A 61 -7.50 -20.15 -6.74
N ASP A 62 -6.67 -19.72 -7.69
CA ASP A 62 -5.39 -20.35 -8.01
C ASP A 62 -4.26 -19.32 -8.26
N LEU A 63 -4.53 -18.02 -8.10
CA LEU A 63 -3.66 -16.88 -8.42
C LEU A 63 -3.33 -16.73 -9.92
N LEU A 64 -3.80 -17.65 -10.75
CA LEU A 64 -3.48 -17.72 -12.18
C LEU A 64 -4.63 -17.15 -13.00
N GLU A 65 -5.86 -17.56 -12.74
CA GLU A 65 -7.06 -17.02 -13.39
C GLU A 65 -7.80 -16.09 -12.45
N TRP A 66 -8.11 -14.89 -12.94
CA TRP A 66 -8.81 -13.86 -12.20
C TRP A 66 -10.17 -13.54 -12.84
N GLU A 67 -11.14 -13.27 -11.98
CA GLU A 67 -12.50 -12.82 -12.32
C GLU A 67 -12.71 -11.39 -11.81
N GLY A 68 -13.18 -10.49 -12.66
CA GLY A 68 -13.43 -9.10 -12.31
C GLY A 68 -13.37 -8.18 -13.53
N PRO A 69 -13.10 -6.87 -13.33
CA PRO A 69 -13.04 -6.20 -12.04
C PRO A 69 -14.42 -5.98 -11.42
N TYR A 70 -14.51 -5.87 -10.10
CA TYR A 70 -15.69 -5.39 -9.39
C TYR A 70 -15.36 -4.13 -8.61
N VAL A 71 -16.21 -3.11 -8.70
CA VAL A 71 -16.06 -1.88 -7.89
C VAL A 71 -16.50 -2.17 -6.47
N VAL A 72 -15.59 -2.00 -5.51
CA VAL A 72 -15.88 -2.24 -4.07
C VAL A 72 -15.94 -0.96 -3.26
N PHE A 73 -15.41 0.14 -3.80
CA PHE A 73 -15.44 1.46 -3.18
C PHE A 73 -15.38 2.54 -4.27
N GLU A 74 -16.15 3.60 -4.09
CA GLU A 74 -16.01 4.86 -4.83
C GLU A 74 -15.96 5.99 -3.82
N ILE A 75 -15.17 7.04 -4.09
CA ILE A 75 -15.11 8.21 -3.21
C ILE A 75 -16.51 8.84 -3.15
N PRO A 76 -17.23 8.84 -2.01
CA PRO A 76 -18.60 9.34 -1.92
C PRO A 76 -18.63 10.87 -1.98
N ASP A 77 -19.78 11.44 -2.32
CA ASP A 77 -20.00 12.89 -2.19
C ASP A 77 -20.02 13.33 -0.72
N GLY A 78 -19.73 14.62 -0.49
CA GLY A 78 -19.77 15.22 0.85
C GLY A 78 -18.68 14.74 1.81
N THR A 79 -17.62 14.12 1.27
CA THR A 79 -16.40 13.79 2.02
C THR A 79 -15.30 14.84 1.79
N TRP A 80 -14.23 14.77 2.58
CA TRP A 80 -13.07 15.65 2.46
C TRP A 80 -12.28 15.42 1.17
N ALA A 81 -12.30 14.20 0.63
CA ALA A 81 -11.58 13.80 -0.57
C ALA A 81 -12.31 14.24 -1.84
N ASN A 82 -11.54 14.64 -2.85
CA ASN A 82 -12.09 14.97 -4.16
C ASN A 82 -12.22 13.68 -5.00
N PRO A 83 -13.39 13.39 -5.58
CA PRO A 83 -13.63 12.15 -6.31
C PRO A 83 -12.79 11.97 -7.59
N THR A 84 -12.14 13.03 -8.10
CA THR A 84 -11.33 12.98 -9.32
C THR A 84 -9.83 13.04 -9.07
N HIS A 85 -9.37 13.08 -7.81
CA HIS A 85 -7.94 13.29 -7.48
C HIS A 85 -7.12 12.03 -7.17
N GLY A 86 -7.74 10.84 -7.19
CA GLY A 86 -7.09 9.53 -7.07
C GLY A 86 -7.42 8.76 -5.80
N THR A 87 -7.26 7.44 -5.88
CA THR A 87 -7.34 6.45 -4.81
C THR A 87 -6.06 5.61 -4.87
N TRP A 88 -5.15 5.72 -3.92
CA TRP A 88 -3.85 5.03 -3.99
C TRP A 88 -3.73 3.92 -2.94
N ALA A 89 -2.95 2.89 -3.28
CA ALA A 89 -2.54 1.80 -2.41
C ALA A 89 -3.66 1.21 -1.53
N PRO A 90 -4.73 0.65 -2.13
CA PRO A 90 -5.81 0.08 -1.36
C PRO A 90 -5.41 -1.24 -0.70
N GLU A 91 -5.54 -1.33 0.62
CA GLU A 91 -5.34 -2.56 1.39
C GLU A 91 -6.63 -2.95 2.11
N VAL A 92 -6.98 -4.25 2.11
CA VAL A 92 -8.17 -4.74 2.82
C VAL A 92 -7.76 -5.72 3.91
N HIS A 93 -8.00 -5.30 5.16
CA HIS A 93 -7.64 -6.07 6.35
C HIS A 93 -8.87 -6.66 7.01
N GLN A 94 -8.80 -7.93 7.42
CA GLN A 94 -9.83 -8.52 8.28
C GLN A 94 -9.53 -8.17 9.74
N TYR A 95 -10.50 -7.59 10.44
CA TYR A 95 -10.36 -7.21 11.84
C TYR A 95 -11.71 -7.30 12.55
N ASN A 96 -11.76 -7.92 13.75
CA ASN A 96 -12.99 -8.09 14.55
C ASN A 96 -14.24 -8.55 13.76
N GLY A 97 -14.06 -9.45 12.79
CA GLY A 97 -15.14 -10.03 11.98
C GLY A 97 -15.64 -9.16 10.82
N ASN A 98 -15.03 -7.99 10.58
CA ASN A 98 -15.32 -7.13 9.43
C ASN A 98 -14.08 -6.96 8.54
N TYR A 99 -14.30 -6.34 7.37
CA TYR A 99 -13.25 -5.99 6.42
C TYR A 99 -13.07 -4.48 6.38
N TYR A 100 -11.83 -4.03 6.48
CA TYR A 100 -11.48 -2.63 6.52
C TYR A 100 -10.56 -2.30 5.35
N LEU A 101 -11.05 -1.45 4.45
CA LEU A 101 -10.29 -0.87 3.36
C LEU A 101 -9.53 0.34 3.88
N PHE A 102 -8.21 0.28 3.83
CA PHE A 102 -7.31 1.41 3.99
C PHE A 102 -6.96 1.90 2.60
N VAL A 103 -7.20 3.17 2.31
CA VAL A 103 -6.96 3.75 0.98
C VAL A 103 -6.51 5.19 1.12
N THR A 104 -5.46 5.56 0.39
CA THR A 104 -4.98 6.94 0.34
C THR A 104 -5.87 7.75 -0.58
N LEU A 105 -6.45 8.82 -0.06
CA LEU A 105 -7.32 9.73 -0.80
C LEU A 105 -6.68 11.11 -0.94
N HIS A 106 -7.16 11.87 -1.92
CA HIS A 106 -6.57 13.16 -2.29
C HIS A 106 -7.60 14.27 -2.31
N ASN A 107 -7.19 15.46 -1.88
CA ASN A 107 -7.87 16.71 -2.19
C ASN A 107 -6.85 17.79 -2.56
N ARG A 108 -6.50 17.85 -3.86
CA ARG A 108 -5.59 18.86 -4.42
C ARG A 108 -6.13 20.28 -4.39
N ASP A 109 -7.43 20.48 -4.13
CA ASP A 109 -8.03 21.82 -3.96
C ASP A 109 -7.82 22.35 -2.52
N ALA A 110 -7.60 21.45 -1.55
CA ALA A 110 -7.30 21.80 -0.17
C ALA A 110 -5.79 21.98 0.03
N ILE A 111 -5.30 23.16 -0.34
CA ILE A 111 -3.90 23.55 -0.21
C ILE A 111 -3.53 23.74 1.27
N LEU A 112 -2.42 23.12 1.68
CA LEU A 112 -1.85 23.24 3.02
C LEU A 112 -0.76 24.31 3.07
N ALA A 113 0.11 24.34 2.06
CA ALA A 113 1.20 25.31 1.91
C ALA A 113 1.69 25.36 0.45
N GLU A 114 2.27 26.49 0.03
CA GLU A 114 2.81 26.69 -1.32
C GLU A 114 4.19 27.34 -1.31
N PRO A 115 4.97 27.22 -2.40
CA PRO A 115 6.20 27.99 -2.55
C PRO A 115 5.97 29.51 -2.47
N PRO A 116 6.89 30.25 -1.84
CA PRO A 116 8.22 29.82 -1.39
C PRO A 116 8.29 29.26 0.04
N ASP A 117 7.19 29.20 0.79
CA ASP A 117 7.20 28.76 2.21
C ASP A 117 7.55 27.28 2.35
N VAL A 118 7.20 26.49 1.32
CA VAL A 118 7.57 25.08 1.15
C VAL A 118 8.19 24.87 -0.23
N TRP A 119 8.99 23.82 -0.39
CA TRP A 119 9.72 23.55 -1.63
C TRP A 119 8.84 23.02 -2.77
N LYS A 120 7.66 22.47 -2.44
CA LYS A 120 6.59 22.05 -3.37
C LYS A 120 5.24 22.35 -2.75
N THR A 121 4.22 22.53 -3.58
CA THR A 121 2.83 22.69 -3.12
C THR A 121 2.37 21.44 -2.36
N ASN A 122 1.99 21.63 -1.11
CA ASN A 122 1.41 20.61 -0.26
C ASN A 122 -0.11 20.75 -0.31
N HIS A 123 -0.79 19.61 -0.44
CA HIS A 123 -2.25 19.54 -0.42
C HIS A 123 -2.68 18.42 0.50
N LEU A 124 -3.95 18.46 0.89
CA LEU A 124 -4.51 17.42 1.74
C LEU A 124 -4.48 16.06 1.04
N ARG A 125 -3.73 15.14 1.64
CA ARG A 125 -3.62 13.74 1.25
C ARG A 125 -3.46 12.91 2.52
N GLY A 126 -4.12 11.76 2.56
CA GLY A 126 -3.98 10.86 3.67
C GLY A 126 -4.86 9.64 3.55
N THR A 127 -4.52 8.62 4.32
CA THR A 127 -5.27 7.36 4.35
C THR A 127 -6.60 7.54 5.08
N SER A 128 -7.66 7.07 4.43
CA SER A 128 -8.99 6.91 5.02
C SER A 128 -9.28 5.43 5.25
N ILE A 129 -10.15 5.14 6.21
CA ILE A 129 -10.62 3.78 6.50
C ILE A 129 -12.09 3.68 6.14
N ALA A 130 -12.43 2.65 5.36
CA ALA A 130 -13.80 2.26 5.03
C ALA A 130 -14.07 0.83 5.51
N CYS A 131 -15.31 0.51 5.87
CA CYS A 131 -15.68 -0.79 6.44
C CYS A 131 -16.72 -1.50 5.57
N SER A 132 -16.66 -2.83 5.54
CA SER A 132 -17.69 -3.71 4.99
C SER A 132 -17.79 -5.01 5.79
N HIS A 133 -18.95 -5.66 5.70
CA HIS A 133 -19.14 -7.02 6.22
C HIS A 133 -18.65 -8.10 5.25
N SER A 134 -18.19 -7.72 4.05
CA SER A 134 -17.73 -8.62 2.99
C SER A 134 -16.40 -8.13 2.40
N PRO A 135 -15.47 -9.02 2.01
CA PRO A 135 -14.28 -8.62 1.25
C PRO A 135 -14.66 -8.04 -0.14
N GLU A 136 -15.88 -8.31 -0.62
CA GLU A 136 -16.41 -7.81 -1.89
C GLU A 136 -17.08 -6.43 -1.77
N GLY A 137 -17.06 -5.81 -0.59
CA GLY A 137 -17.71 -4.53 -0.36
C GLY A 137 -19.26 -4.61 -0.42
N PRO A 138 -19.94 -3.47 -0.66
CA PRO A 138 -19.35 -2.14 -0.77
C PRO A 138 -18.70 -1.72 0.56
N PHE A 139 -17.60 -0.99 0.47
CA PHE A 139 -16.94 -0.38 1.62
C PHE A 139 -17.46 1.03 1.85
N GLU A 140 -17.80 1.37 3.09
CA GLU A 140 -18.31 2.68 3.48
C GLU A 140 -17.31 3.42 4.38
N LEU A 141 -16.98 4.68 4.05
CA LEU A 141 -16.08 5.50 4.86
C LEU A 141 -16.57 5.61 6.31
N LEU A 142 -15.70 5.29 7.26
CA LEU A 142 -15.97 5.45 8.69
C LEU A 142 -15.93 6.92 9.13
N LYS A 143 -15.07 7.71 8.46
CA LYS A 143 -14.85 9.13 8.71
C LYS A 143 -14.90 9.91 7.39
N LYS A 144 -15.56 11.08 7.38
CA LYS A 144 -15.79 11.87 6.17
C LYS A 144 -15.22 13.29 6.20
N ASP A 145 -14.83 13.79 7.37
CA ASP A 145 -14.35 15.16 7.56
C ASP A 145 -12.82 15.31 7.46
N GLY A 146 -12.07 14.20 7.37
CA GLY A 146 -10.63 14.21 7.13
C GLY A 146 -10.04 12.80 7.04
N PRO A 147 -8.73 12.69 6.72
CA PRO A 147 -8.00 11.44 6.83
C PRO A 147 -7.88 11.01 8.29
N VAL A 148 -7.34 9.81 8.52
CA VAL A 148 -7.06 9.29 9.86
C VAL A 148 -5.80 9.91 10.46
N PRO A 149 -4.65 10.01 9.74
CA PRO A 149 -3.52 10.82 10.20
C PRO A 149 -3.86 12.31 10.35
N PRO A 150 -3.02 13.12 11.03
CA PRO A 150 -3.23 14.56 11.18
C PRO A 150 -3.47 15.26 9.83
N ARG A 151 -4.44 16.17 9.80
CA ARG A 151 -4.91 16.80 8.56
C ARG A 151 -3.85 17.69 7.89
N ASP A 152 -2.95 18.26 8.68
CA ASP A 152 -1.85 19.09 8.22
C ASP A 152 -0.64 18.27 7.74
N PHE A 153 -0.68 16.94 7.90
CA PHE A 153 0.29 16.02 7.32
C PHE A 153 -0.23 15.51 5.99
N MET A 154 0.62 15.59 4.98
CA MET A 154 0.46 15.00 3.66
C MET A 154 1.00 13.58 3.77
N THR A 155 0.11 12.61 3.91
CA THR A 155 0.44 11.21 4.20
C THR A 155 -0.09 10.27 3.14
N LEU A 156 0.44 9.05 3.11
CA LEU A 156 0.04 8.00 2.19
C LEU A 156 0.36 6.59 2.74
N ASP A 157 -0.12 5.58 2.05
CA ASP A 157 0.17 4.15 2.23
C ASP A 157 -0.01 3.64 3.67
N GLY A 158 -1.12 4.05 4.30
CA GLY A 158 -1.48 3.56 5.62
C GLY A 158 -1.90 2.09 5.61
N THR A 159 -1.25 1.28 6.44
CA THR A 159 -1.54 -0.15 6.65
C THR A 159 -2.01 -0.40 8.09
N LEU A 160 -2.77 -1.48 8.31
CA LEU A 160 -3.17 -1.91 9.66
C LEU A 160 -2.06 -2.73 10.31
N TYR A 161 -1.70 -2.38 11.54
CA TYR A 161 -0.88 -3.19 12.43
C TYR A 161 -1.59 -3.40 13.76
N VAL A 162 -1.66 -4.64 14.25
CA VAL A 162 -2.19 -4.95 15.58
C VAL A 162 -1.04 -5.43 16.46
N ASP A 163 -0.79 -4.71 17.55
CA ASP A 163 0.33 -5.01 18.46
C ASP A 163 0.07 -6.24 19.35
N GLU A 164 1.05 -6.60 20.19
CA GLU A 164 0.93 -7.78 21.07
C GLU A 164 -0.11 -7.62 22.17
N ASP A 165 -0.48 -6.39 22.51
CA ASP A 165 -1.55 -6.06 23.45
C ASP A 165 -2.92 -5.93 22.75
N ARG A 166 -3.00 -6.35 21.47
CA ARG A 166 -4.20 -6.31 20.63
C ARG A 166 -4.70 -4.91 20.32
N LYS A 167 -3.84 -3.89 20.44
CA LYS A 167 -4.21 -2.52 20.08
C LYS A 167 -3.96 -2.29 18.59
N PRO A 168 -4.93 -1.70 17.87
CA PRO A 168 -4.77 -1.37 16.48
C PRO A 168 -3.97 -0.07 16.30
N TRP A 169 -3.12 -0.07 15.29
CA TRP A 169 -2.30 1.04 14.83
C TRP A 169 -2.46 1.16 13.31
N MET A 170 -2.42 2.39 12.81
CA MET A 170 -2.10 2.63 11.40
C MET A 170 -0.63 2.96 11.32
N VAL A 171 0.13 2.23 10.49
CA VAL A 171 1.49 2.63 10.10
C VAL A 171 1.38 3.24 8.71
N TYR A 172 2.02 4.38 8.47
CA TYR A 172 1.87 5.15 7.23
C TYR A 172 3.16 5.90 6.87
N CYS A 173 3.19 6.45 5.66
CA CYS A 173 4.28 7.30 5.18
C CYS A 173 3.91 8.79 5.32
N HIS A 174 4.78 9.58 5.94
CA HIS A 174 4.73 11.04 5.85
C HIS A 174 5.49 11.48 4.61
N GLU A 175 4.75 12.02 3.65
CA GLU A 175 5.21 12.11 2.27
C GLU A 175 6.42 13.03 2.13
N TRP A 176 7.43 12.54 1.41
CA TRP A 176 8.65 13.27 1.08
C TRP A 176 8.41 14.61 0.36
N ILE A 177 7.27 14.79 -0.33
CA ILE A 177 6.86 16.09 -0.89
C ILE A 177 6.75 17.14 0.21
N GLN A 178 6.26 16.78 1.40
CA GLN A 178 6.18 17.70 2.53
C GLN A 178 7.47 17.73 3.34
N VAL A 179 8.08 16.58 3.64
CA VAL A 179 9.18 16.48 4.62
C VAL A 179 10.58 16.29 4.02
N ILE A 180 10.71 16.23 2.68
CA ILE A 180 11.94 16.02 1.90
C ILE A 180 12.55 14.62 2.07
N ASP A 181 12.78 14.22 3.32
CA ASP A 181 13.21 12.89 3.73
C ASP A 181 11.99 12.17 4.28
N GLY A 182 11.29 11.43 3.40
CA GLY A 182 10.05 10.75 3.73
C GLY A 182 10.21 9.85 4.95
N THR A 183 9.18 9.81 5.80
CA THR A 183 9.25 9.08 7.07
C THR A 183 8.17 8.03 7.19
N PHE A 184 8.45 6.99 7.98
CA PHE A 184 7.46 6.04 8.42
C PHE A 184 7.05 6.41 9.85
N GLU A 185 5.74 6.52 10.06
CA GLU A 185 5.14 6.89 11.33
C GLU A 185 4.02 5.90 11.68
N ALA A 186 3.69 5.79 12.95
CA ALA A 186 2.55 5.01 13.42
C ALA A 186 1.61 5.88 14.25
N ILE A 187 0.31 5.68 14.13
CA ILE A 187 -0.70 6.36 14.96
C ILE A 187 -1.64 5.32 15.56
N PRO A 188 -1.91 5.37 16.89
CA PRO A 188 -2.84 4.42 17.49
C PRO A 188 -4.25 4.69 16.94
N LEU A 189 -5.02 3.63 16.73
CA LEU A 189 -6.40 3.70 16.26
C LEU A 189 -7.36 3.44 17.42
N LYS A 190 -8.61 3.89 17.27
CA LYS A 190 -9.72 3.41 18.09
C LYS A 190 -9.95 1.92 17.84
N ASP A 191 -10.50 1.21 18.81
CA ASP A 191 -10.75 -0.24 18.72
C ASP A 191 -11.69 -0.62 17.56
N ASP A 192 -12.51 0.32 17.07
CA ASP A 192 -13.41 0.16 15.92
C ASP A 192 -12.81 0.66 14.59
N LEU A 193 -11.56 1.13 14.63
CA LEU A 193 -10.80 1.71 13.52
C LEU A 193 -11.42 2.99 12.91
N SER A 194 -12.40 3.62 13.60
CA SER A 194 -13.11 4.78 13.07
C SER A 194 -12.28 6.05 12.97
N ASP A 195 -11.22 6.17 13.79
CA ASP A 195 -10.34 7.33 13.82
C ASP A 195 -9.03 7.01 14.57
N ALA A 196 -8.10 7.96 14.54
CA ALA A 196 -6.94 7.96 15.43
C ALA A 196 -7.35 8.10 16.91
N ASN A 197 -6.49 7.59 17.78
CA ASN A 197 -6.65 7.59 19.24
C ASN A 197 -5.37 8.05 19.96
N GLY A 198 -4.73 9.09 19.44
CA GLY A 198 -3.49 9.63 20.00
C GLY A 198 -2.65 10.35 18.95
N GLU A 199 -1.41 10.65 19.33
CA GLU A 199 -0.45 11.35 18.47
C GLU A 199 0.39 10.35 17.64
N PRO A 200 0.89 10.78 16.47
CA PRO A 200 1.87 10.01 15.72
C PRO A 200 3.15 9.71 16.50
N LEU A 201 3.69 8.52 16.23
CA LEU A 201 4.97 8.01 16.67
C LEU A 201 5.87 7.90 15.44
N HIS A 202 6.95 8.67 15.41
CA HIS A 202 7.97 8.54 14.38
C HIS A 202 8.74 7.21 14.54
N LEU A 203 8.93 6.47 13.44
CA LEU A 203 9.62 5.17 13.44
C LEU A 203 11.05 5.30 12.89
N PHE A 204 11.17 5.78 11.66
CA PHE A 204 12.43 6.06 10.97
C PHE A 204 12.17 6.89 9.71
N LYS A 205 13.24 7.33 9.05
CA LYS A 205 13.17 8.06 7.78
C LYS A 205 13.90 7.32 6.67
N ALA A 206 13.51 7.52 5.42
CA ALA A 206 14.04 6.78 4.29
C ALA A 206 15.57 6.89 4.16
N SER A 207 16.16 8.05 4.48
CA SER A 207 17.63 8.21 4.45
C SER A 207 18.40 7.40 5.49
N ASP A 208 17.74 6.77 6.47
CA ASP A 208 18.38 5.84 7.40
C ASP A 208 18.86 4.56 6.67
N ALA A 209 18.35 4.28 5.47
CA ALA A 209 18.79 3.18 4.64
C ALA A 209 20.17 3.47 4.03
N PRO A 210 21.23 2.71 4.40
CA PRO A 210 22.60 3.07 4.01
C PRO A 210 22.83 2.94 2.49
N TRP A 211 22.13 2.01 1.83
CA TRP A 211 22.26 1.76 0.40
C TRP A 211 21.77 2.95 -0.46
N ILE A 212 20.74 3.69 -0.03
CA ILE A 212 20.28 4.89 -0.75
C ILE A 212 21.39 5.95 -0.83
N ASN A 213 22.13 6.14 0.25
CA ASN A 213 23.20 7.14 0.33
C ASN A 213 24.51 6.66 -0.29
N ALA A 214 24.80 5.36 -0.24
CA ALA A 214 26.01 4.78 -0.80
C ALA A 214 26.11 4.99 -2.33
N GLU A 215 24.97 5.09 -3.01
CA GLU A 215 24.91 5.26 -4.47
C GLU A 215 24.80 6.72 -4.91
N ARG A 216 24.52 7.65 -3.98
CA ARG A 216 24.30 9.06 -4.30
C ARG A 216 25.59 9.78 -4.62
N LYS A 217 25.54 10.59 -5.67
CA LYS A 217 26.59 11.55 -6.03
C LYS A 217 26.16 12.94 -5.54
N PRO A 218 27.09 13.76 -5.01
CA PRO A 218 26.78 15.14 -4.67
C PRO A 218 26.19 15.90 -5.87
N ASP A 219 25.08 16.60 -5.65
CA ASP A 219 24.36 17.39 -6.66
C ASP A 219 23.92 18.74 -6.05
N VAL A 220 23.70 19.74 -6.91
CA VAL A 220 23.12 21.04 -6.56
C VAL A 220 21.63 20.95 -6.23
N LYS A 221 20.92 19.92 -6.70
CA LYS A 221 19.53 19.66 -6.35
C LYS A 221 19.42 19.01 -4.97
N HIS A 222 18.36 19.36 -4.22
CA HIS A 222 18.07 18.72 -2.94
C HIS A 222 17.91 17.21 -3.10
N SER A 223 18.59 16.48 -2.22
CA SER A 223 18.38 15.05 -2.03
C SER A 223 17.01 14.82 -1.41
N VAL A 224 16.11 14.19 -2.16
CA VAL A 224 14.80 13.74 -1.70
C VAL A 224 14.84 12.25 -1.44
N TYR A 225 14.11 11.76 -0.45
CA TYR A 225 14.08 10.35 -0.09
C TYR A 225 12.63 9.90 -0.04
N VAL A 226 12.24 9.05 -0.99
CA VAL A 226 10.88 8.54 -1.08
C VAL A 226 10.68 7.45 -0.03
N SER A 227 9.51 7.45 0.60
CA SER A 227 9.05 6.46 1.57
C SER A 227 7.65 6.02 1.16
N ASP A 228 7.52 4.78 0.70
CA ASP A 228 6.25 4.22 0.21
C ASP A 228 6.03 2.78 0.71
N GLY A 229 4.78 2.31 0.61
CA GLY A 229 4.39 0.90 0.62
C GLY A 229 4.77 0.14 1.89
N CYS A 230 4.29 0.59 3.05
CA CYS A 230 4.61 -0.08 4.32
C CYS A 230 3.68 -1.25 4.64
N GLN A 231 4.25 -2.37 5.12
CA GLN A 231 3.45 -3.50 5.65
C GLN A 231 4.24 -4.28 6.71
N LEU A 232 3.61 -4.59 7.83
CA LEU A 232 4.30 -5.16 8.98
C LEU A 232 3.94 -6.62 9.24
N TYR A 233 4.95 -7.43 9.55
CA TYR A 233 4.79 -8.81 9.96
C TYR A 233 5.68 -9.16 11.14
N ARG A 234 5.20 -10.10 11.96
CA ARG A 234 6.04 -10.82 12.91
C ARG A 234 6.50 -12.12 12.27
N THR A 235 7.81 -12.33 12.25
CA THR A 235 8.40 -13.58 11.78
C THR A 235 8.16 -14.72 12.77
N LYS A 236 8.41 -15.96 12.34
CA LYS A 236 8.38 -17.16 13.20
C LYS A 236 9.35 -17.08 14.39
N GLY A 237 10.42 -16.29 14.30
CA GLY A 237 11.34 -16.00 15.40
C GLY A 237 10.84 -14.89 16.34
N GLY A 238 9.70 -14.27 16.05
CA GLY A 238 9.12 -13.18 16.85
C GLY A 238 9.65 -11.79 16.51
N HIS A 239 10.46 -11.64 15.47
CA HIS A 239 10.99 -10.35 15.04
C HIS A 239 9.92 -9.55 14.28
N LEU A 240 9.80 -8.26 14.58
CA LEU A 240 8.93 -7.36 13.83
C LEU A 240 9.70 -6.81 12.63
N VAL A 241 9.14 -7.00 11.44
CA VAL A 241 9.70 -6.56 10.15
C VAL A 241 8.66 -5.71 9.44
N MET A 242 9.13 -4.69 8.73
CA MET A 242 8.33 -3.81 7.88
C MET A 242 8.85 -3.89 6.45
N LEU A 243 8.01 -4.29 5.50
CA LEU A 243 8.22 -4.07 4.08
C LEU A 243 8.09 -2.57 3.81
N TRP A 244 8.93 -2.02 2.93
CA TRP A 244 8.77 -0.65 2.41
C TRP A 244 9.51 -0.49 1.08
N SER A 245 9.28 0.61 0.37
CA SER A 245 9.88 0.87 -0.94
C SER A 245 10.48 2.28 -1.06
N SER A 246 11.48 2.38 -1.94
CA SER A 246 12.14 3.65 -2.29
C SER A 246 12.84 3.51 -3.65
N TYR A 247 13.78 4.41 -3.95
CA TYR A 247 14.57 4.38 -5.18
C TYR A 247 16.05 4.18 -4.91
N ASN A 248 16.67 3.29 -5.68
CA ASN A 248 18.12 3.21 -5.85
C ASN A 248 18.52 3.82 -7.21
N ASN A 249 19.77 3.64 -7.64
CA ASN A 249 20.26 4.15 -8.92
C ASN A 249 19.69 3.43 -10.17
N GLU A 250 19.10 2.25 -10.00
CA GLU A 250 18.55 1.39 -11.07
C GLU A 250 17.04 1.51 -11.21
N GLY A 251 16.32 1.98 -10.20
CA GLY A 251 14.88 2.24 -10.26
C GLY A 251 14.20 2.15 -8.89
N TYR A 252 12.88 1.94 -8.93
CA TYR A 252 12.10 1.65 -7.73
C TYR A 252 12.46 0.26 -7.17
N VAL A 253 12.54 0.14 -5.85
CA VAL A 253 12.96 -1.09 -5.16
C VAL A 253 12.05 -1.43 -3.99
N GLN A 254 11.85 -2.73 -3.78
CA GLN A 254 11.28 -3.28 -2.56
C GLN A 254 12.39 -3.55 -1.54
N THR A 255 12.20 -3.18 -0.29
CA THR A 255 13.14 -3.45 0.80
C THR A 255 12.41 -3.80 2.11
N MET A 256 13.16 -3.91 3.19
CA MET A 256 12.67 -4.20 4.54
C MET A 256 13.42 -3.38 5.59
N ALA A 257 12.75 -3.15 6.72
CA ALA A 257 13.35 -2.75 7.98
C ALA A 257 12.97 -3.76 9.08
N ARG A 258 13.85 -3.93 10.08
CA ARG A 258 13.64 -4.83 11.22
C ARG A 258 13.73 -4.07 12.53
N SER A 259 12.72 -4.20 13.38
CA SER A 259 12.77 -3.64 14.73
C SER A 259 13.73 -4.46 15.60
N LYS A 260 14.78 -3.80 16.13
CA LYS A 260 15.77 -4.44 17.01
C LYS A 260 15.20 -4.80 18.37
N SER A 261 14.14 -4.13 18.81
CA SER A 261 13.45 -4.43 20.07
C SER A 261 12.30 -5.43 19.90
N GLY A 262 11.87 -5.69 18.66
CA GLY A 262 10.63 -6.41 18.37
C GLY A 262 9.36 -5.60 18.63
N LYS A 263 9.48 -4.31 18.98
CA LYS A 263 8.38 -3.37 19.23
C LYS A 263 8.27 -2.32 18.12
N LEU A 264 7.10 -1.71 18.00
CA LEU A 264 6.81 -0.76 16.93
C LEU A 264 7.72 0.47 17.00
N GLU A 265 8.03 0.94 18.21
CA GLU A 265 8.94 2.06 18.51
C GLU A 265 10.37 1.86 17.97
N GLY A 266 10.74 0.65 17.55
CA GLY A 266 12.07 0.34 17.07
C GLY A 266 13.09 0.25 18.23
N PRO A 267 14.37 0.63 18.02
CA PRO A 267 14.91 1.23 16.79
C PRO A 267 14.86 0.27 15.60
N TRP A 268 14.72 0.83 14.40
CA TRP A 268 14.62 0.08 13.15
C TRP A 268 15.97 -0.05 12.45
N GLU A 269 16.35 -1.28 12.14
CA GLU A 269 17.48 -1.63 11.29
C GLU A 269 17.04 -1.70 9.84
N GLN A 270 17.68 -0.94 8.96
CA GLN A 270 17.40 -1.01 7.53
C GLN A 270 18.13 -2.19 6.91
N LEU A 271 17.43 -3.00 6.12
CA LEU A 271 17.98 -4.14 5.41
C LEU A 271 18.29 -3.77 3.95
N ASP A 272 19.04 -4.63 3.27
CA ASP A 272 19.32 -4.48 1.84
C ASP A 272 18.04 -4.63 1.01
N PRO A 273 18.00 -4.07 -0.22
CA PRO A 273 16.89 -4.29 -1.15
C PRO A 273 16.57 -5.79 -1.31
N LEU A 274 15.27 -6.08 -1.30
CA LEU A 274 14.70 -7.43 -1.44
C LEU A 274 14.38 -7.75 -2.90
N VAL A 275 13.88 -6.77 -3.66
CA VAL A 275 13.60 -6.87 -5.09
C VAL A 275 14.01 -5.55 -5.75
N ASP A 276 14.84 -5.65 -6.80
CA ASP A 276 15.26 -4.53 -7.65
C ASP A 276 14.54 -4.58 -9.02
N GLY A 277 14.93 -3.69 -9.94
CA GLY A 277 14.45 -3.72 -11.32
C GLY A 277 13.13 -2.98 -11.51
N ASP A 278 13.02 -1.78 -10.95
CA ASP A 278 11.84 -0.92 -11.05
C ASP A 278 10.56 -1.64 -10.56
N SER A 279 10.66 -2.20 -9.36
CA SER A 279 9.69 -3.10 -8.74
C SER A 279 9.55 -2.77 -7.26
N GLY A 280 8.34 -2.54 -6.77
CA GLY A 280 8.13 -2.20 -5.37
C GLY A 280 6.67 -2.10 -4.98
N HIS A 281 6.43 -1.45 -3.84
CA HIS A 281 5.16 -1.44 -3.13
C HIS A 281 4.60 -2.87 -2.97
N GLY A 282 5.45 -3.72 -2.41
CA GLY A 282 5.21 -5.15 -2.29
C GLY A 282 4.55 -5.50 -0.96
N MET A 283 3.54 -6.36 -1.05
CA MET A 283 2.74 -6.84 0.06
C MET A 283 2.85 -8.36 0.19
N LEU A 284 3.10 -8.86 1.41
CA LEU A 284 3.11 -10.28 1.69
C LEU A 284 1.69 -10.81 1.85
N PHE A 285 1.48 -12.05 1.43
CA PHE A 285 0.28 -12.82 1.73
C PHE A 285 0.64 -14.31 1.80
N ARG A 286 -0.29 -15.14 2.29
CA ARG A 286 -0.11 -16.60 2.34
C ARG A 286 -1.04 -17.28 1.37
N THR A 287 -0.57 -18.35 0.72
CA THR A 287 -1.47 -19.26 0.00
C THR A 287 -2.30 -20.10 0.97
N PHE A 288 -3.33 -20.78 0.47
CA PHE A 288 -4.11 -21.74 1.26
C PHE A 288 -3.27 -22.94 1.77
N GLU A 289 -2.16 -23.24 1.09
CA GLU A 289 -1.18 -24.25 1.51
C GLU A 289 -0.18 -23.71 2.55
N GLY A 290 -0.25 -22.42 2.90
CA GLY A 290 0.60 -21.76 3.87
C GLY A 290 1.93 -21.24 3.34
N ALA A 291 2.15 -21.25 2.03
CA ALA A 291 3.36 -20.67 1.42
C ALA A 291 3.32 -19.14 1.46
N TRP A 292 4.44 -18.50 1.79
CA TRP A 292 4.55 -17.05 1.71
C TRP A 292 4.76 -16.59 0.28
N MET A 293 4.03 -15.55 -0.09
CA MET A 293 4.11 -14.87 -1.38
C MET A 293 4.26 -13.38 -1.17
N LEU A 294 4.99 -12.71 -2.07
CA LEU A 294 5.07 -11.27 -2.18
C LEU A 294 4.43 -10.86 -3.50
N ILE A 295 3.39 -10.03 -3.47
CA ILE A 295 2.84 -9.38 -4.65
C ILE A 295 3.32 -7.94 -4.69
N LEU A 296 3.80 -7.47 -5.84
CA LEU A 296 4.29 -6.10 -6.04
C LEU A 296 3.97 -5.64 -7.46
N HIS A 297 4.19 -4.37 -7.78
CA HIS A 297 3.99 -3.87 -9.15
C HIS A 297 5.32 -3.72 -9.91
N HIS A 298 5.26 -3.95 -11.23
CA HIS A 298 6.36 -3.74 -12.17
C HIS A 298 5.85 -3.54 -13.61
N PRO A 299 6.45 -2.62 -14.41
CA PRO A 299 7.35 -1.54 -13.97
C PRO A 299 6.61 -0.53 -13.08
N PHE A 300 7.32 0.45 -12.50
CA PHE A 300 6.69 1.50 -11.68
C PHE A 300 5.71 2.36 -12.50
N SER A 301 6.03 2.59 -13.78
CA SER A 301 5.25 3.53 -14.60
C SER A 301 3.86 2.99 -14.96
N THR A 302 2.85 3.83 -14.75
CA THR A 302 1.48 3.64 -15.27
C THR A 302 1.40 4.22 -16.70
N PRO A 303 0.72 3.58 -17.67
CA PRO A 303 -0.20 2.43 -17.53
C PRO A 303 0.41 1.04 -17.70
N GLU A 304 1.73 0.92 -17.80
CA GLU A 304 2.41 -0.37 -18.03
C GLU A 304 2.47 -1.25 -16.78
N SER A 305 2.38 -0.66 -15.59
CA SER A 305 2.44 -1.33 -14.29
C SER A 305 1.49 -2.53 -14.18
N ARG A 306 2.04 -3.69 -13.82
CA ARG A 306 1.31 -4.94 -13.59
C ARG A 306 1.77 -5.58 -12.29
N ALA A 307 0.89 -6.37 -11.67
CA ALA A 307 1.28 -7.17 -10.53
C ALA A 307 2.23 -8.32 -10.93
N LYS A 308 3.22 -8.58 -10.08
CA LYS A 308 4.13 -9.72 -10.13
C LYS A 308 4.12 -10.42 -8.78
N ILE A 309 4.18 -11.76 -8.79
CA ILE A 309 4.17 -12.56 -7.56
C ILE A 309 5.50 -13.29 -7.41
N TYR A 310 6.11 -13.18 -6.23
CA TYR A 310 7.32 -13.88 -5.86
C TYR A 310 7.01 -14.88 -4.74
N GLU A 311 7.61 -16.06 -4.83
CA GLU A 311 7.63 -17.02 -3.72
C GLU A 311 8.69 -16.55 -2.71
N VAL A 312 8.34 -16.58 -1.43
CA VAL A 312 9.15 -16.02 -0.34
C VAL A 312 9.39 -17.06 0.75
N GLU A 313 10.61 -17.10 1.27
CA GLU A 313 10.96 -17.85 2.47
C GLU A 313 10.88 -16.92 3.70
N GLU A 314 10.12 -17.35 4.71
CA GLU A 314 10.21 -16.76 6.04
C GLU A 314 11.40 -17.37 6.80
N THR A 315 12.38 -16.53 7.14
CA THR A 315 13.54 -16.90 7.95
C THR A 315 13.26 -16.67 9.45
N GLU A 316 14.27 -16.82 10.31
CA GLU A 316 14.11 -16.53 11.74
C GLU A 316 13.74 -15.06 11.96
N ASP A 317 14.38 -14.14 11.24
CA ASP A 317 14.39 -12.71 11.54
C ASP A 317 14.02 -11.79 10.37
N SER A 318 13.72 -12.35 9.19
CA SER A 318 13.36 -11.60 7.97
C SER A 318 12.67 -12.49 6.91
N PHE A 319 12.42 -11.94 5.72
CA PHE A 319 11.91 -12.66 4.56
C PHE A 319 12.94 -12.65 3.42
N LYS A 320 12.95 -13.68 2.56
CA LYS A 320 13.85 -13.78 1.41
C LYS A 320 13.12 -14.24 0.16
N ILE A 321 13.42 -13.64 -0.98
CA ILE A 321 12.89 -14.11 -2.26
C ILE A 321 13.49 -15.48 -2.59
N ILE A 322 12.62 -16.45 -2.90
CA ILE A 322 13.02 -17.75 -3.46
C ILE A 322 13.09 -17.63 -4.98
N LYS A 323 12.00 -17.17 -5.62
CA LYS A 323 11.90 -16.98 -7.07
C LYS A 323 10.69 -16.14 -7.46
N HIS A 324 10.77 -15.50 -8.62
CA HIS A 324 9.59 -14.97 -9.32
C HIS A 324 8.72 -16.13 -9.82
N ARG A 325 7.42 -16.10 -9.53
CA ARG A 325 6.42 -17.02 -10.06
C ARG A 325 5.97 -16.61 -11.46
N VAL A 326 6.89 -16.70 -12.42
CA VAL A 326 6.64 -16.41 -13.85
C VAL A 326 5.48 -17.22 -14.43
N ASP A 327 5.16 -18.37 -13.83
CA ASP A 327 4.00 -19.19 -14.20
C ASP A 327 2.65 -18.53 -13.86
N LEU A 328 2.62 -17.53 -12.97
CA LEU A 328 1.43 -16.75 -12.60
C LEU A 328 1.28 -15.43 -13.37
N ASP A 329 2.31 -14.99 -14.09
CA ASP A 329 2.28 -13.75 -14.87
C ASP A 329 1.24 -13.80 -16.01
N GLY A 330 1.07 -14.99 -16.61
CA GLY A 330 0.09 -15.30 -17.65
C GLY A 330 0.60 -15.40 -19.08
#